data_AF-A0A2D4KYX1-F1
#
_entry.id   AF-A0A2D4KYX1-F1
#
_cell.length_a   1.000
_cell.length_b   1.000
_cell.length_c   1.000
_cell.angle_alpha   90.00
_cell.angle_beta   90.00
_cell.angle_gamma   90.00
#
_symmetry.space_group_name_H-M   'P 1'
#
loop_
_entity.id
_entity.type
_entity.pdbx_description
1 polymer ?
#
loop_
_entity_poly.entity_id
_entity_poly.type
_entity_poly.pdbx_seq_one_letter_code
_entity_poly.pdbx_strand_id
1 'polypeptide(L)'
;GYIFAFGINTFHQLGIHPHMHYCRIPIPIQAKSLKGRTVIGVAAGRFHSVLWTKEAVYTMGLNGGQLGYLLDPNGEKCVTSPRQVSALHHKDINLSFVTASDGATVCVTEKGDIYLLSDYQCKKIASKQLNLKKVLVSGGHLDYRVNPQHLKENGGLRICILALDQAGRVLCWKSANSSMKQCRWIYGRQVYMSDIFLNRNEIMFVTEDGEAFKGKWMEETDNRHSEKRDIVSNLQNSSSDISPCDTNNAYERIQLEKLAFVHRAVSIATDPNGCNFAVLQSDPKISLYEIPNVSKSTITEDFGKLLREAEVMDTIHDVTFQVGTQTFPVHKYILAVRSGFFRKLFASGPKWLDSADLYRKDKDEVGCDIFVIEKLHPDLFMYLLQYIYTDTCDLLIHGYGPRIVYKEKVEENEDNLITNLNKIAVHGDVNNKSA
;
A
#
# COMPACT_ATOMS: atom_id res chain seq x y z
N GLY A 1 1.08 39.30 0.29
CA GLY A 1 2.09 38.68 -0.61
C GLY A 1 1.90 39.22 -2.02
N TYR A 2 2.94 39.11 -2.85
CA TYR A 2 2.86 39.40 -4.29
C TYR A 2 2.62 38.09 -5.05
N ILE A 3 1.86 38.16 -6.15
CA ILE A 3 1.53 37.00 -6.98
C ILE A 3 2.20 37.19 -8.32
N PHE A 4 2.91 36.16 -8.77
CA PHE A 4 3.57 36.15 -10.07
C PHE A 4 3.01 35.01 -10.92
N ALA A 5 2.86 35.26 -12.22
CA ALA A 5 2.40 34.29 -13.18
C ALA A 5 3.35 34.22 -14.38
N PHE A 6 3.52 33.02 -14.92
CA PHE A 6 4.31 32.72 -16.12
C PHE A 6 3.80 31.44 -16.76
N GLY A 7 4.21 31.17 -17.99
CA GLY A 7 3.81 30.02 -18.79
C GLY A 7 2.85 30.39 -19.93
N ILE A 8 1.99 29.44 -20.28
CA ILE A 8 1.00 29.58 -21.36
C ILE A 8 -0.18 30.45 -20.89
N ASN A 9 -0.61 31.35 -21.75
CA ASN A 9 -1.68 32.31 -21.49
C ASN A 9 -2.67 32.44 -22.67
N THR A 10 -2.79 31.38 -23.48
CA THR A 10 -3.71 31.33 -24.63
C THR A 10 -5.15 31.64 -24.24
N PHE A 11 -5.53 31.30 -23.00
CA PHE A 11 -6.87 31.48 -22.48
C PHE A 11 -6.96 32.57 -21.41
N HIS A 12 -5.95 33.45 -21.32
CA HIS A 12 -5.84 34.49 -20.29
C HIS A 12 -5.72 33.95 -18.85
N GLN A 13 -5.34 32.68 -18.68
CA GLN A 13 -5.26 32.04 -17.37
C GLN A 13 -4.18 32.65 -16.44
N LEU A 14 -3.21 33.42 -16.97
CA LEU A 14 -2.23 34.14 -16.14
C LEU A 14 -2.78 35.44 -15.54
N GLY A 15 -3.88 36.00 -16.07
CA GLY A 15 -4.51 37.21 -15.53
C GLY A 15 -3.64 38.48 -15.58
N ILE A 16 -2.64 38.53 -16.46
CA ILE A 16 -1.68 39.63 -16.61
C ILE A 16 -2.18 40.71 -17.59
N HIS A 17 -1.74 41.96 -17.37
CA HIS A 17 -2.01 43.10 -18.24
C HIS A 17 -0.71 43.89 -18.54
N PRO A 18 -0.42 44.25 -19.80
CA PRO A 18 -1.14 43.88 -21.02
C PRO A 18 -1.09 42.37 -21.29
N HIS A 19 -2.01 41.87 -22.11
CA HIS A 19 -2.07 40.44 -22.44
C HIS A 19 -0.86 40.02 -23.28
N MET A 20 -0.28 38.87 -22.92
CA MET A 20 0.75 38.18 -23.70
C MET A 20 0.41 36.69 -23.73
N HIS A 21 0.42 36.06 -24.90
CA HIS A 21 0.04 34.65 -25.07
C HIS A 21 0.94 33.65 -24.34
N TYR A 22 2.18 34.03 -24.04
CA TYR A 22 3.15 33.18 -23.36
C TYR A 22 4.21 34.04 -22.65
N CYS A 23 4.58 33.65 -21.43
CA CYS A 23 5.54 34.37 -20.60
C CYS A 23 6.59 33.40 -20.04
N ARG A 24 7.88 33.62 -20.32
CA ARG A 24 8.96 32.78 -19.75
C ARG A 24 9.43 33.23 -18.37
N ILE A 25 9.13 34.48 -18.04
CA ILE A 25 9.60 35.14 -16.82
C ILE A 25 8.39 35.40 -15.93
N PRO A 26 8.49 35.19 -14.60
CA PRO A 26 7.42 35.55 -13.66
C PRO A 26 7.04 37.02 -13.77
N ILE A 27 5.76 37.31 -14.04
CA ILE A 27 5.21 38.65 -14.13
C ILE A 27 4.22 38.89 -12.98
N PRO A 28 4.30 40.03 -12.27
CA PRO A 28 3.37 40.33 -11.20
C PRO A 28 1.94 40.50 -11.73
N ILE A 29 0.97 39.84 -11.09
CA ILE A 29 -0.45 40.06 -11.38
C ILE A 29 -0.89 41.37 -10.71
N GLN A 30 -1.20 42.38 -11.52
CA GLN A 30 -1.70 43.67 -11.06
C GLN A 30 -3.19 43.80 -11.36
N ALA A 31 -4.03 43.43 -10.38
CA ALA A 31 -5.49 43.47 -10.52
C ALA A 31 -6.13 44.44 -9.51
N LYS A 32 -6.96 45.37 -10.00
CA LYS A 32 -7.70 46.31 -9.14
C LYS A 32 -8.57 45.59 -8.10
N SER A 33 -9.11 44.43 -8.46
CA SER A 33 -9.94 43.56 -7.61
C SER A 33 -9.19 42.95 -6.42
N LEU A 34 -7.85 42.95 -6.44
CA LEU A 34 -6.98 42.46 -5.37
C LEU A 34 -6.37 43.59 -4.54
N LYS A 35 -6.65 44.86 -4.86
CA LYS A 35 -6.07 46.00 -4.14
C LYS A 35 -6.44 45.96 -2.66
N GLY A 36 -5.43 45.99 -1.79
CA GLY A 36 -5.60 45.94 -0.34
C GLY A 36 -5.95 44.56 0.24
N ARG A 37 -5.94 43.50 -0.59
CA ARG A 37 -6.28 42.15 -0.14
C ARG A 37 -5.05 41.26 -0.13
N THR A 38 -4.97 40.39 0.88
CA THR A 38 -3.88 39.41 1.01
C THR A 38 -4.33 38.08 0.45
N VAL A 39 -3.81 37.72 -0.72
CA VAL A 39 -3.96 36.37 -1.27
C VAL A 39 -3.15 35.38 -0.44
N ILE A 40 -3.80 34.30 -0.03
CA ILE A 40 -3.25 33.26 0.85
C ILE A 40 -2.96 31.96 0.10
N GLY A 41 -3.43 31.82 -1.15
CA GLY A 41 -3.11 30.67 -1.97
C GLY A 41 -3.51 30.83 -3.43
N VAL A 42 -3.01 29.90 -4.24
CA VAL A 42 -3.21 29.82 -5.69
C VAL A 42 -3.49 28.37 -6.11
N ALA A 43 -4.33 28.19 -7.13
CA ALA A 43 -4.56 26.90 -7.79
C ALA A 43 -4.61 27.13 -9.30
N ALA A 44 -4.11 26.19 -10.07
CA ALA A 44 -4.01 26.31 -11.52
C ALA A 44 -4.56 25.05 -12.19
N GLY A 45 -5.46 25.25 -13.15
CA GLY A 45 -5.89 24.26 -14.11
C GLY A 45 -5.29 24.54 -15.49
N ARG A 46 -5.58 23.69 -16.46
CA ARG A 46 -5.09 23.88 -17.84
C ARG A 46 -5.58 25.18 -18.49
N PHE A 47 -6.84 25.55 -18.20
CA PHE A 47 -7.54 26.66 -18.88
C PHE A 47 -7.82 27.86 -17.98
N HIS A 48 -7.54 27.76 -16.68
CA HIS A 48 -7.85 28.80 -15.71
C HIS A 48 -6.91 28.80 -14.51
N SER A 49 -6.89 29.92 -13.80
CA SER A 49 -6.24 30.05 -12.50
C SER A 49 -7.21 30.57 -11.47
N VAL A 50 -6.92 30.23 -10.22
CA VAL A 50 -7.70 30.59 -9.05
C VAL A 50 -6.77 31.21 -8.02
N LEU A 51 -7.16 32.37 -7.51
CA LEU A 51 -6.50 33.05 -6.40
C LEU A 51 -7.52 33.16 -5.29
N TRP A 52 -7.12 32.99 -4.03
CA TRP A 52 -8.05 33.24 -2.93
C TRP A 52 -7.40 33.96 -1.76
N THR A 53 -8.26 34.71 -1.09
CA THR A 53 -8.01 35.36 0.18
C THR A 53 -8.79 34.58 1.24
N LYS A 54 -8.79 35.03 2.50
CA LYS A 54 -9.69 34.47 3.51
C LYS A 54 -11.17 34.63 3.13
N GLU A 55 -11.56 35.73 2.49
CA GLU A 55 -12.98 36.13 2.36
C GLU A 55 -13.53 36.04 0.93
N ALA A 56 -12.68 35.70 -0.04
CA ALA A 56 -13.06 35.73 -1.45
C ALA A 56 -12.18 34.81 -2.31
N VAL A 57 -12.84 34.17 -3.29
CA VAL A 57 -12.22 33.44 -4.40
C VAL A 57 -12.25 34.31 -5.65
N TYR A 58 -11.16 34.26 -6.41
CA TYR A 58 -11.02 34.92 -7.70
C TYR A 58 -10.62 33.92 -8.77
N THR A 59 -11.26 34.01 -9.93
CA THR A 59 -11.00 33.10 -11.05
C THR A 59 -10.74 33.92 -12.32
N MET A 60 -9.85 33.41 -13.17
CA MET A 60 -9.49 33.98 -14.47
C MET A 60 -9.15 32.88 -15.46
N GLY A 61 -9.27 33.13 -16.76
CA GLY A 61 -9.07 32.12 -17.80
C GLY A 61 -10.31 31.90 -18.68
N LEU A 62 -10.35 30.78 -19.40
CA LEU A 62 -11.51 30.37 -20.19
C LEU A 62 -12.69 30.02 -19.28
N ASN A 63 -13.86 30.60 -19.52
CA ASN A 63 -15.08 30.25 -18.81
C ASN A 63 -15.86 29.14 -19.53
N GLY A 64 -15.46 27.89 -19.30
CA GLY A 64 -16.20 26.70 -19.74
C GLY A 64 -17.13 26.13 -18.67
N GLY A 65 -17.38 26.88 -17.60
CA GLY A 65 -18.24 26.50 -16.47
C GLY A 65 -17.50 26.34 -15.13
N GLN A 66 -16.19 26.10 -15.16
CA GLN A 66 -15.35 25.84 -13.99
C GLN A 66 -14.97 27.09 -13.18
N LEU A 67 -15.30 28.28 -13.68
CA LEU A 67 -15.05 29.56 -12.99
C LEU A 67 -16.18 29.95 -12.02
N GLY A 68 -17.36 29.32 -12.13
CA GLY A 68 -18.54 29.62 -11.33
C GLY A 68 -19.31 30.87 -11.75
N TYR A 69 -19.09 31.38 -12.96
CA TYR A 69 -19.86 32.49 -13.54
C TYR A 69 -20.88 31.97 -14.54
N LEU A 70 -22.06 32.60 -14.58
CA LEU A 70 -23.03 32.36 -15.65
C LEU A 70 -22.40 32.67 -17.02
N LEU A 71 -22.73 31.84 -18.01
CA LEU A 71 -22.33 32.10 -19.39
C LEU A 71 -23.16 33.24 -19.95
N ASP A 72 -22.50 34.30 -20.41
CA ASP A 72 -23.11 35.31 -21.27
C ASP A 72 -22.95 34.84 -22.74
N PRO A 73 -24.04 34.54 -23.46
CA PRO A 73 -23.98 34.12 -24.87
C PRO A 73 -23.25 35.13 -25.76
N ASN A 74 -23.39 36.44 -25.48
CA ASN A 74 -22.81 37.52 -26.26
C ASN A 74 -21.54 38.12 -25.61
N GLY A 75 -21.24 37.73 -24.39
CA GLY A 75 -20.09 38.23 -23.64
C GLY A 75 -18.77 37.52 -23.95
N GLU A 76 -17.69 38.07 -23.39
CA GLU A 76 -16.35 37.50 -23.46
C GLU A 76 -16.31 36.08 -22.85
N LYS A 77 -15.71 35.15 -23.59
CA LYS A 77 -15.56 33.75 -23.14
C LYS A 77 -14.39 33.57 -22.17
N CYS A 78 -13.45 34.51 -22.15
CA CYS A 78 -12.29 34.49 -21.25
C CYS A 78 -12.39 35.63 -20.23
N VAL A 79 -12.12 35.33 -18.97
CA VAL A 79 -11.95 36.31 -17.91
C VAL A 79 -10.48 36.72 -17.85
N THR A 80 -10.18 37.93 -18.32
CA THR A 80 -8.81 38.40 -18.59
C THR A 80 -8.04 38.93 -17.37
N SER A 81 -8.75 39.25 -16.29
CA SER A 81 -8.19 39.74 -15.02
C SER A 81 -8.92 39.05 -13.87
N PRO A 82 -8.27 38.80 -12.70
CA PRO A 82 -8.89 38.15 -11.56
C PRO A 82 -10.28 38.74 -11.23
N ARG A 83 -11.33 37.97 -11.51
CA ARG A 83 -12.71 38.34 -11.22
C ARG A 83 -13.14 37.63 -9.94
N GLN A 84 -13.93 38.29 -9.11
CA GLN A 84 -14.41 37.72 -7.85
C GLN A 84 -15.62 36.82 -8.10
N VAL A 85 -15.63 35.62 -7.50
CA VAL A 85 -16.76 34.68 -7.56
C VAL A 85 -17.83 35.13 -6.56
N SER A 86 -18.89 35.78 -7.05
CA SER A 86 -19.95 36.38 -6.23
C SER A 86 -20.66 35.36 -5.33
N ALA A 87 -20.87 34.12 -5.83
CA ALA A 87 -21.51 33.05 -5.07
C ALA A 87 -20.76 32.65 -3.79
N LEU A 88 -19.46 32.95 -3.71
CA LEU A 88 -18.60 32.68 -2.55
C LEU A 88 -18.23 33.96 -1.79
N HIS A 89 -18.91 35.09 -2.04
CA HIS A 89 -18.66 36.36 -1.38
C HIS A 89 -19.84 36.77 -0.48
N HIS A 90 -19.88 36.18 0.71
CA HIS A 90 -20.80 36.58 1.77
C HIS A 90 -20.12 36.46 3.14
N LYS A 91 -20.72 37.08 4.17
CA LYS A 91 -20.09 37.30 5.49
C LYS A 91 -19.61 36.04 6.21
N ASP A 92 -20.15 34.87 5.87
CA ASP A 92 -19.88 33.61 6.56
C ASP A 92 -18.82 32.72 5.91
N ILE A 93 -18.26 33.15 4.76
CA ILE A 93 -17.20 32.42 4.07
C ILE A 93 -15.85 32.84 4.63
N ASN A 94 -15.13 31.87 5.23
CA ASN A 94 -13.70 31.97 5.46
C ASN A 94 -13.02 30.76 4.82
N LEU A 95 -12.11 30.98 3.87
CA LEU A 95 -11.53 29.95 3.00
C LEU A 95 -10.26 29.34 3.60
N SER A 96 -10.15 28.01 3.52
CA SER A 96 -8.99 27.24 3.96
C SER A 96 -8.21 26.65 2.78
N PHE A 97 -8.89 25.98 1.86
CA PHE A 97 -8.29 25.34 0.69
C PHE A 97 -9.06 25.68 -0.58
N VAL A 98 -8.33 25.84 -1.69
CA VAL A 98 -8.93 25.85 -3.02
C VAL A 98 -8.05 25.02 -3.95
N THR A 99 -8.67 24.20 -4.79
CA THR A 99 -7.97 23.33 -5.74
C THR A 99 -8.71 23.35 -7.08
N ALA A 100 -7.99 23.09 -8.17
CA ALA A 100 -8.51 23.19 -9.52
C ALA A 100 -8.06 21.98 -10.36
N SER A 101 -8.96 21.51 -11.22
CA SER A 101 -8.68 20.55 -12.29
C SER A 101 -8.83 21.24 -13.64
N ASP A 102 -8.85 20.49 -14.75
CA ASP A 102 -9.10 21.06 -16.07
C ASP A 102 -10.51 21.69 -16.19
N GLY A 103 -11.52 21.08 -15.55
CA GLY A 103 -12.94 21.43 -15.73
C GLY A 103 -13.71 21.69 -14.45
N ALA A 104 -13.04 21.82 -13.30
CA ALA A 104 -13.70 22.12 -12.03
C ALA A 104 -12.79 22.93 -11.10
N THR A 105 -13.41 23.67 -10.18
CA THR A 105 -12.73 24.32 -9.05
C THR A 105 -13.44 23.94 -7.76
N VAL A 106 -12.71 23.52 -6.74
CA VAL A 106 -13.25 23.18 -5.42
C VAL A 106 -12.73 24.17 -4.40
N CYS A 107 -13.65 24.75 -3.64
CA CYS A 107 -13.37 25.73 -2.59
C CYS A 107 -13.83 25.18 -1.24
N VAL A 108 -13.00 25.29 -0.22
CA VAL A 108 -13.23 24.73 1.11
C VAL A 108 -13.14 25.85 2.13
N THR A 109 -14.09 25.87 3.06
CA THR A 109 -14.11 26.85 4.15
C THR A 109 -13.46 26.29 5.42
N GLU A 110 -13.07 27.16 6.34
CA GLU A 110 -12.59 26.78 7.68
C GLU A 110 -13.66 26.03 8.49
N LYS A 111 -14.96 26.24 8.20
CA LYS A 111 -16.08 25.48 8.80
C LYS A 111 -16.25 24.07 8.19
N GLY A 112 -15.43 23.70 7.22
CA GLY A 112 -15.49 22.40 6.56
C GLY A 112 -16.59 22.28 5.50
N ASP A 113 -17.13 23.40 5.01
CA ASP A 113 -18.03 23.39 3.86
C ASP A 113 -17.23 23.31 2.56
N ILE A 114 -17.64 22.41 1.66
CA ILE A 114 -16.99 22.18 0.36
C ILE A 114 -17.94 22.64 -0.75
N TYR A 115 -17.46 23.56 -1.58
CA TYR A 115 -18.15 24.13 -2.73
C TYR A 115 -17.46 23.70 -4.02
N LEU A 116 -18.26 23.40 -5.03
CA LEU A 116 -17.84 23.01 -6.37
C LEU A 116 -18.29 24.08 -7.38
N LEU A 117 -17.34 24.60 -8.14
CA LEU A 117 -17.58 25.41 -9.32
C LEU A 117 -17.44 24.51 -10.55
N SER A 118 -18.58 24.22 -11.19
CA SER A 118 -18.68 23.48 -12.45
C SER A 118 -19.98 23.87 -13.14
N ASP A 119 -20.09 23.64 -14.45
CA ASP A 119 -21.33 23.83 -15.21
C ASP A 119 -21.96 25.23 -15.01
N TYR A 120 -21.10 26.26 -14.90
CA TYR A 120 -21.49 27.66 -14.67
C TYR A 120 -22.21 27.93 -13.34
N GLN A 121 -22.09 27.01 -12.39
CA GLN A 121 -22.76 27.07 -11.09
C GLN A 121 -21.76 26.93 -9.93
N CYS A 122 -22.17 27.41 -8.76
CA CYS A 122 -21.49 27.17 -7.50
C CYS A 122 -22.41 26.33 -6.61
N LYS A 123 -22.05 25.06 -6.38
CA LYS A 123 -22.84 24.12 -5.57
C LYS A 123 -22.10 23.76 -4.29
N LYS A 124 -22.79 23.83 -3.15
CA LYS A 124 -22.28 23.26 -1.90
C LYS A 124 -22.52 21.75 -1.92
N ILE A 125 -21.46 20.95 -1.94
CA ILE A 125 -21.53 19.49 -2.10
C ILE A 125 -21.37 18.73 -0.78
N ALA A 126 -20.72 19.33 0.22
CA ALA A 126 -20.54 18.75 1.54
C ALA A 126 -20.48 19.86 2.61
N SER A 127 -20.81 19.50 3.85
CA SER A 127 -20.74 20.40 5.01
C SER A 127 -19.99 19.72 6.15
N LYS A 128 -19.43 20.51 7.07
CA LYS A 128 -18.84 20.03 8.33
C LYS A 128 -17.74 18.97 8.15
N GLN A 129 -16.98 19.05 7.05
CA GLN A 129 -15.78 18.25 6.81
C GLN A 129 -14.61 18.96 7.51
N LEU A 130 -14.44 18.70 8.81
CA LEU A 130 -13.48 19.40 9.66
C LEU A 130 -12.08 18.78 9.60
N ASN A 131 -11.07 19.53 10.07
CA ASN A 131 -9.67 19.08 10.20
C ASN A 131 -9.05 18.60 8.89
N LEU A 132 -9.45 19.20 7.76
CA LEU A 132 -8.89 18.86 6.46
C LEU A 132 -7.42 19.30 6.39
N LYS A 133 -6.57 18.40 5.89
CA LYS A 133 -5.14 18.60 5.65
C LYS A 133 -4.86 18.90 4.18
N LYS A 134 -5.56 18.21 3.25
CA LYS A 134 -5.36 18.35 1.81
C LYS A 134 -6.64 18.03 1.05
N VAL A 135 -6.96 18.82 0.03
CA VAL A 135 -8.10 18.58 -0.87
C VAL A 135 -7.65 18.62 -2.32
N LEU A 136 -8.09 17.64 -3.09
CA LEU A 136 -7.74 17.44 -4.49
C LEU A 136 -9.00 17.28 -5.32
N VAL A 137 -8.94 17.74 -6.57
CA VAL A 137 -10.01 17.55 -7.56
C VAL A 137 -9.40 17.06 -8.87
N SER A 138 -10.08 16.10 -9.51
CA SER A 138 -9.79 15.70 -10.89
C SER A 138 -11.09 15.67 -11.71
N GLY A 139 -10.92 15.73 -13.03
CA GLY A 139 -12.02 15.72 -14.00
C GLY A 139 -12.75 17.05 -14.11
N GLY A 140 -14.03 16.99 -14.46
CA GLY A 140 -14.85 18.13 -14.83
C GLY A 140 -15.16 18.16 -16.33
N HIS A 141 -16.26 18.82 -16.65
CA HIS A 141 -16.71 19.08 -18.02
C HIS A 141 -16.53 20.56 -18.33
N LEU A 142 -16.02 20.84 -19.54
CA LEU A 142 -15.95 22.19 -20.08
C LEU A 142 -16.92 22.26 -21.25
N ASP A 143 -17.78 23.27 -21.27
CA ASP A 143 -18.69 23.52 -22.37
C ASP A 143 -17.94 23.75 -23.67
N TYR A 144 -17.97 22.77 -24.58
CA TYR A 144 -17.16 22.82 -25.80
C TYR A 144 -17.50 24.03 -26.70
N ARG A 145 -18.72 24.58 -26.60
CA ARG A 145 -19.20 25.68 -27.46
C ARG A 145 -18.43 26.97 -27.21
N VAL A 146 -17.81 27.14 -26.05
CA VAL A 146 -17.03 28.36 -25.76
C VAL A 146 -15.69 28.36 -26.49
N ASN A 147 -15.16 27.20 -26.87
CA ASN A 147 -13.96 27.08 -27.69
C ASN A 147 -13.91 25.73 -28.45
N PRO A 148 -14.63 25.60 -29.58
CA PRO A 148 -14.70 24.35 -30.33
C PRO A 148 -13.36 23.89 -30.95
N GLN A 149 -12.37 24.78 -31.06
CA GLN A 149 -11.05 24.44 -31.61
C GLN A 149 -10.20 23.65 -30.62
N HIS A 150 -10.35 23.92 -29.32
CA HIS A 150 -9.54 23.31 -28.26
C HIS A 150 -10.33 22.35 -27.36
N LEU A 151 -11.66 22.42 -27.38
CA LEU A 151 -12.55 21.59 -26.59
C LEU A 151 -13.30 20.60 -27.49
N LYS A 152 -13.50 19.38 -26.99
CA LYS A 152 -14.25 18.34 -27.69
C LYS A 152 -15.69 18.28 -27.18
N GLU A 153 -16.63 18.10 -28.09
CA GLU A 153 -18.02 17.77 -27.74
C GLU A 153 -18.04 16.50 -26.87
N ASN A 154 -18.82 16.52 -25.78
CA ASN A 154 -18.84 15.46 -24.76
C ASN A 154 -17.46 15.13 -24.14
N GLY A 155 -16.50 16.05 -24.22
CA GLY A 155 -15.19 15.91 -23.58
C GLY A 155 -15.26 16.04 -22.06
N GLY A 156 -14.15 15.76 -21.38
CA GLY A 156 -14.05 15.85 -19.92
C GLY A 156 -14.10 14.48 -19.23
N LEU A 157 -14.05 14.50 -17.91
CA LEU A 157 -14.04 13.30 -17.07
C LEU A 157 -14.97 13.52 -15.88
N ARG A 158 -15.45 12.41 -15.28
CA ARG A 158 -16.24 12.50 -14.05
C ARG A 158 -15.44 13.23 -12.97
N ILE A 159 -16.09 14.14 -12.26
CA ILE A 159 -15.46 14.86 -11.16
C ILE A 159 -15.23 13.88 -10.01
N CYS A 160 -13.99 13.84 -9.52
CA CYS A 160 -13.59 13.13 -8.32
C CYS A 160 -12.91 14.12 -7.38
N ILE A 161 -13.37 14.19 -6.14
CA ILE A 161 -12.82 15.04 -5.09
C ILE A 161 -12.34 14.14 -3.97
N LEU A 162 -11.09 14.33 -3.56
CA LEU A 162 -10.52 13.67 -2.39
C LEU A 162 -10.20 14.69 -1.32
N ALA A 163 -10.55 14.39 -0.08
CA ALA A 163 -10.20 15.19 1.08
C ALA A 163 -9.50 14.31 2.11
N LEU A 164 -8.24 14.61 2.39
CA LEU A 164 -7.45 14.01 3.46
C LEU A 164 -7.60 14.86 4.71
N ASP A 165 -7.91 14.24 5.85
CA ASP A 165 -7.92 14.92 7.14
C ASP A 165 -6.63 14.71 7.95
N GLN A 166 -6.51 15.43 9.06
CA GLN A 166 -5.36 15.36 9.96
C GLN A 166 -5.22 14.01 10.70
N ALA A 167 -6.26 13.19 10.74
CA ALA A 167 -6.24 11.85 11.34
C ALA A 167 -5.88 10.75 10.33
N GLY A 168 -5.53 11.14 9.09
CA GLY A 168 -5.15 10.23 8.02
C GLY A 168 -6.31 9.50 7.34
N ARG A 169 -7.56 9.96 7.55
CA ARG A 169 -8.73 9.46 6.84
C ARG A 169 -8.86 10.19 5.50
N VAL A 170 -9.25 9.45 4.48
CA VAL A 170 -9.55 10.02 3.16
C VAL A 170 -11.04 9.91 2.91
N LEU A 171 -11.63 11.02 2.50
CA LEU A 171 -13.01 11.15 2.07
C LEU A 171 -13.03 11.35 0.57
N CYS A 172 -14.03 10.79 -0.11
CA CYS A 172 -14.22 10.92 -1.54
C CYS A 172 -15.64 11.40 -1.87
N TRP A 173 -15.73 12.28 -2.84
CA TRP A 173 -16.98 12.62 -3.52
C TRP A 173 -16.83 12.45 -5.02
N LYS A 174 -17.83 11.83 -5.65
CA LYS A 174 -17.88 11.62 -7.10
C LYS A 174 -19.19 12.16 -7.66
N SER A 175 -19.13 12.70 -8.88
CA SER A 175 -20.25 13.43 -9.53
C SER A 175 -21.60 12.70 -9.68
N ALA A 176 -21.74 11.43 -9.30
CA ALA A 176 -23.02 10.71 -9.35
C ALA A 176 -23.72 10.75 -7.99
N ASN A 177 -24.61 11.73 -7.77
CA ASN A 177 -25.57 11.82 -6.65
C ASN A 177 -25.08 11.25 -5.30
N SER A 178 -23.79 11.44 -4.99
CA SER A 178 -23.15 10.80 -3.85
C SER A 178 -22.98 11.82 -2.74
N SER A 179 -23.22 11.40 -1.51
CA SER A 179 -22.66 12.09 -0.34
C SER A 179 -21.14 11.89 -0.33
N MET A 180 -20.44 12.75 0.40
CA MET A 180 -19.02 12.52 0.68
C MET A 180 -18.89 11.20 1.49
N LYS A 181 -18.22 10.20 0.92
CA LYS A 181 -18.05 8.88 1.53
C LYS A 181 -16.62 8.72 2.04
N GLN A 182 -16.45 7.96 3.12
CA GLN A 182 -15.11 7.65 3.62
C GLN A 182 -14.48 6.52 2.78
N CYS A 183 -13.21 6.67 2.43
CA CYS A 183 -12.44 5.63 1.77
C CYS A 183 -11.99 4.56 2.76
N ARG A 184 -12.03 3.30 2.33
CA ARG A 184 -11.46 2.15 3.04
C ARG A 184 -10.50 1.39 2.15
N TRP A 185 -9.45 0.88 2.78
CA TRP A 185 -8.35 0.21 2.12
C TRP A 185 -8.61 -1.29 2.06
N ILE A 186 -8.45 -1.88 0.87
CA ILE A 186 -8.28 -3.32 0.74
C ILE A 186 -6.78 -3.58 0.75
N TYR A 187 -6.28 -3.86 1.95
CA TYR A 187 -4.88 -4.16 2.23
C TYR A 187 -4.81 -5.04 3.49
N GLY A 188 -3.77 -5.88 3.60
CA GLY A 188 -3.67 -6.88 4.68
C GLY A 188 -3.55 -6.31 6.10
N ARG A 189 -3.47 -4.99 6.24
CA ARG A 189 -3.47 -4.26 7.52
C ARG A 189 -4.10 -2.87 7.35
N GLN A 190 -4.53 -2.28 8.46
CA GLN A 190 -4.95 -0.87 8.48
C GLN A 190 -3.74 0.04 8.26
N VAL A 191 -3.92 1.09 7.46
CA VAL A 191 -2.91 2.13 7.22
C VAL A 191 -3.56 3.51 7.30
N TYR A 192 -2.78 4.51 7.73
CA TYR A 192 -3.21 5.90 7.87
C TYR A 192 -2.39 6.77 6.93
N MET A 193 -3.08 7.63 6.17
CA MET A 193 -2.46 8.38 5.09
C MET A 193 -1.90 9.70 5.62
N SER A 194 -0.65 10.00 5.30
CA SER A 194 -0.01 11.27 5.60
C SER A 194 -0.05 12.23 4.42
N ASP A 195 -0.05 11.73 3.18
CA ASP A 195 -0.21 12.54 1.96
C ASP A 195 -0.96 11.76 0.86
N ILE A 196 -1.62 12.49 -0.02
CA ILE A 196 -2.35 11.94 -1.17
C ILE A 196 -2.08 12.75 -2.44
N PHE A 197 -2.16 12.09 -3.60
CA PHE A 197 -2.20 12.74 -4.90
C PHE A 197 -3.15 12.01 -5.84
N LEU A 198 -3.80 12.74 -6.74
CA LEU A 198 -4.80 12.22 -7.66
C LEU A 198 -4.40 12.54 -9.10
N ASN A 199 -4.33 11.50 -9.95
CA ASN A 199 -4.27 11.67 -11.40
C ASN A 199 -5.63 11.26 -12.02
N ARG A 200 -5.71 11.17 -13.35
CA ARG A 200 -6.96 10.84 -14.05
C ARG A 200 -7.48 9.43 -13.78
N ASN A 201 -6.60 8.48 -13.45
CA ASN A 201 -6.92 7.06 -13.40
C ASN A 201 -6.71 6.45 -12.00
N GLU A 202 -5.79 7.01 -11.23
CA GLU A 202 -5.20 6.39 -10.05
C GLU A 202 -4.98 7.40 -8.94
N ILE A 203 -4.88 6.88 -7.73
CA ILE A 203 -4.61 7.66 -6.53
C ILE A 203 -3.28 7.20 -5.97
N MET A 204 -2.43 8.13 -5.61
CA MET A 204 -1.14 7.87 -4.99
C MET A 204 -1.21 8.27 -3.53
N PHE A 205 -0.62 7.46 -2.65
CA PHE A 205 -0.68 7.64 -1.21
C PHE A 205 0.71 7.57 -0.58
N VAL A 206 0.88 8.29 0.51
CA VAL A 206 1.96 8.14 1.47
C VAL A 206 1.35 7.88 2.84
N THR A 207 1.91 6.97 3.62
CA THR A 207 1.47 6.67 4.99
C THR A 207 2.28 7.42 6.03
N GLU A 208 1.79 7.46 7.27
CA GLU A 208 2.56 8.00 8.42
C GLU A 208 3.86 7.22 8.66
N ASP A 209 3.89 5.93 8.36
CA ASP A 209 5.07 5.06 8.44
C ASP A 209 6.11 5.33 7.32
N GLY A 210 5.82 6.24 6.39
CA GLY A 210 6.70 6.58 5.27
C GLY A 210 6.72 5.53 4.15
N GLU A 211 5.69 4.72 4.04
CA GLU A 211 5.46 3.86 2.88
C GLU A 211 4.68 4.62 1.80
N ALA A 212 4.75 4.17 0.54
CA ALA A 212 3.94 4.73 -0.53
C ALA A 212 3.14 3.63 -1.25
N PHE A 213 1.95 4.00 -1.69
CA PHE A 213 1.02 3.10 -2.35
C PHE A 213 0.43 3.73 -3.60
N LYS A 214 0.12 2.88 -4.56
CA LYS A 214 -0.79 3.15 -5.66
C LYS A 214 -2.14 2.53 -5.33
N GLY A 215 -3.20 3.30 -5.46
CA GLY A 215 -4.56 2.83 -5.22
C GLY A 215 -5.38 2.79 -6.49
N LYS A 216 -6.14 1.69 -6.61
CA LYS A 216 -7.11 1.46 -7.68
C LYS A 216 -8.51 1.41 -7.07
N TRP A 217 -9.45 2.12 -7.68
CA TRP A 217 -10.85 2.01 -7.30
C TRP A 217 -11.33 0.58 -7.53
N MET A 218 -12.03 0.00 -6.55
CA MET A 218 -12.80 -1.19 -6.82
C MET A 218 -14.13 -0.76 -7.41
N GLU A 219 -14.41 -1.19 -8.63
CA GLU A 219 -15.76 -1.08 -9.17
C GLU A 219 -16.66 -2.03 -8.38
N GLU A 220 -17.86 -1.57 -8.03
CA GLU A 220 -18.92 -2.46 -7.57
C GLU A 220 -19.21 -3.39 -8.75
N THR A 221 -18.69 -4.62 -8.69
CA THR A 221 -19.09 -5.66 -9.62
C THR A 221 -20.60 -5.79 -9.52
N ASP A 222 -21.30 -5.44 -10.61
CA ASP A 222 -22.68 -5.84 -10.82
C ASP A 222 -22.77 -7.34 -10.52
N ASN A 223 -23.47 -7.69 -9.44
CA ASN A 223 -23.78 -9.07 -9.09
C ASN A 223 -24.69 -9.64 -10.18
N ARG A 224 -24.09 -10.14 -11.26
CA ARG A 224 -24.71 -11.08 -12.19
C ARG A 224 -23.72 -12.20 -12.44
N HIS A 225 -24.11 -13.39 -11.97
CA HIS A 225 -23.45 -14.69 -12.13
C HIS A 225 -22.32 -15.03 -11.14
N SER A 226 -22.72 -15.47 -9.94
CA SER A 226 -22.17 -16.72 -9.40
C SER A 226 -23.33 -17.55 -8.86
N GLU A 227 -23.68 -18.57 -9.62
CA GLU A 227 -24.73 -19.53 -9.30
C GLU A 227 -24.43 -20.28 -8.00
N LYS A 228 -25.52 -20.59 -7.31
CA LYS A 228 -25.67 -21.50 -6.17
C LYS A 228 -24.59 -22.58 -6.11
N ARG A 229 -23.94 -22.69 -4.95
CA ARG A 229 -23.72 -24.00 -4.32
C ARG A 229 -24.20 -23.94 -2.88
N ASP A 230 -25.41 -24.43 -2.72
CA ASP A 230 -25.99 -24.83 -1.44
C ASP A 230 -25.09 -25.88 -0.77
N ILE A 231 -24.57 -25.58 0.42
CA ILE A 231 -24.31 -26.60 1.44
C ILE A 231 -24.84 -26.07 2.76
N VAL A 232 -26.03 -26.56 3.10
CA VAL A 232 -26.67 -26.44 4.40
C VAL A 232 -25.86 -27.26 5.40
N SER A 233 -25.45 -26.65 6.51
CA SER A 233 -25.37 -27.38 7.78
C SER A 233 -25.82 -26.47 8.92
N ASN A 234 -26.84 -26.97 9.60
CA ASN A 234 -27.61 -26.31 10.64
C ASN A 234 -26.77 -26.12 11.91
N LEU A 235 -26.79 -24.91 12.48
CA LEU A 235 -26.83 -24.74 13.93
C LEU A 235 -27.58 -23.45 14.25
N GLN A 236 -28.75 -23.63 14.83
CA GLN A 236 -29.53 -22.60 15.50
C GLN A 236 -28.72 -22.11 16.71
N ASN A 237 -28.46 -20.81 16.77
CA ASN A 237 -28.46 -20.07 18.03
C ASN A 237 -28.92 -18.65 17.78
N SER A 238 -29.96 -18.29 18.52
CA SER A 238 -30.70 -17.05 18.51
C SER A 238 -29.90 -15.90 19.15
N SER A 239 -29.63 -14.84 18.39
CA SER A 239 -29.56 -13.48 18.92
C SER A 239 -29.53 -12.44 17.79
N SER A 240 -30.55 -11.57 17.81
CA SER A 240 -30.64 -10.23 17.19
C SER A 240 -30.25 -10.07 15.72
N ASP A 241 -31.29 -9.90 14.91
CA ASP A 241 -31.31 -9.37 13.55
C ASP A 241 -30.27 -8.27 13.28
N ILE A 242 -29.30 -8.58 12.42
CA ILE A 242 -28.68 -7.60 11.53
C ILE A 242 -28.70 -8.22 10.13
N SER A 243 -29.63 -7.75 9.31
CA SER A 243 -29.62 -8.02 7.87
C SER A 243 -28.27 -7.56 7.27
N PRO A 244 -27.58 -8.36 6.43
CA PRO A 244 -26.29 -7.95 5.84
C PRO A 244 -26.42 -6.97 4.66
N CYS A 245 -27.58 -6.33 4.49
CA CYS A 245 -27.91 -5.61 3.26
C CYS A 245 -28.28 -4.17 3.59
N ASP A 246 -27.28 -3.34 3.94
CA ASP A 246 -27.34 -1.87 3.90
C ASP A 246 -25.96 -1.19 4.11
N THR A 247 -24.95 -1.93 4.58
CA THR A 247 -23.62 -1.37 4.91
C THR A 247 -22.70 -1.13 3.72
N ASN A 248 -23.05 -1.60 2.51
CA ASN A 248 -22.11 -1.60 1.39
C ASN A 248 -21.94 -0.22 0.73
N ASN A 249 -22.87 0.72 0.91
CA ASN A 249 -22.84 2.01 0.23
C ASN A 249 -22.18 3.15 1.06
N ALA A 250 -21.76 2.87 2.30
CA ALA A 250 -21.22 3.90 3.21
C ALA A 250 -19.76 4.28 2.93
N TYR A 251 -19.01 3.40 2.25
CA TYR A 251 -17.56 3.56 2.04
C TYR A 251 -17.18 3.35 0.58
N GLU A 252 -16.12 4.03 0.16
CA GLU A 252 -15.47 3.79 -1.14
C GLU A 252 -14.27 2.87 -0.93
N ARG A 253 -14.26 1.70 -1.59
CA ARG A 253 -13.16 0.74 -1.44
C ARG A 253 -12.05 0.99 -2.46
N ILE A 254 -10.82 1.08 -1.96
CA ILE A 254 -9.63 1.27 -2.79
C ILE A 254 -8.66 0.13 -2.50
N GLN A 255 -8.28 -0.61 -3.53
CA GLN A 255 -7.23 -1.62 -3.44
C GLN A 255 -5.87 -0.93 -3.45
N LEU A 256 -5.04 -1.23 -2.45
CA LEU A 256 -3.69 -0.67 -2.32
C LEU A 256 -2.63 -1.63 -2.86
N GLU A 257 -1.75 -1.09 -3.68
CA GLU A 257 -0.56 -1.75 -4.22
C GLU A 257 0.67 -0.99 -3.72
N LYS A 258 1.51 -1.64 -2.90
CA LYS A 258 2.68 -1.00 -2.30
C LYS A 258 3.73 -0.70 -3.37
N LEU A 259 4.28 0.52 -3.36
CA LEU A 259 5.40 0.87 -4.22
C LEU A 259 6.70 0.28 -3.62
N ALA A 260 7.35 -0.60 -4.38
CA ALA A 260 8.61 -1.19 -3.97
C ALA A 260 9.70 -0.12 -3.81
N PHE A 261 10.62 -0.35 -2.88
CA PHE A 261 11.80 0.47 -2.60
C PHE A 261 11.55 1.91 -2.10
N VAL A 262 10.29 2.32 -1.90
CA VAL A 262 9.94 3.60 -1.31
C VAL A 262 9.84 3.46 0.22
N HIS A 263 10.63 4.27 0.92
CA HIS A 263 10.76 4.26 2.38
C HIS A 263 10.97 5.67 2.93
N ARG A 264 10.46 6.00 4.12
CA ARG A 264 10.49 7.37 4.67
C ARG A 264 9.89 8.42 3.71
N ALA A 265 8.89 8.03 2.92
CA ALA A 265 8.17 8.95 2.07
C ALA A 265 7.45 10.02 2.90
N VAL A 266 7.49 11.26 2.43
CA VAL A 266 6.90 12.43 3.09
C VAL A 266 5.79 13.02 2.22
N SER A 267 5.96 12.98 0.90
CA SER A 267 4.97 13.50 -0.04
C SER A 267 5.10 12.79 -1.39
N ILE A 268 3.99 12.77 -2.14
CA ILE A 268 3.91 12.15 -3.46
C ILE A 268 3.23 13.08 -4.45
N ALA A 269 3.70 13.06 -5.70
CA ALA A 269 3.11 13.78 -6.82
C ALA A 269 3.15 12.93 -8.09
N THR A 270 2.22 13.16 -9.02
CA THR A 270 2.16 12.45 -10.30
C THR A 270 1.71 13.40 -11.40
N ASP A 271 2.10 13.11 -12.65
CA ASP A 271 1.58 13.87 -13.78
C ASP A 271 0.09 13.56 -14.02
N PRO A 272 -0.66 14.44 -14.70
CA PRO A 272 -2.10 14.28 -14.87
C PRO A 272 -2.53 12.96 -15.54
N ASN A 273 -1.69 12.37 -16.41
CA ASN A 273 -1.99 11.12 -17.10
C ASN A 273 -1.55 9.88 -16.30
N GLY A 274 -0.83 10.05 -15.18
CA GLY A 274 -0.34 8.95 -14.35
C GLY A 274 0.82 8.17 -14.99
N CYS A 275 1.52 8.76 -15.96
CA CYS A 275 2.66 8.10 -16.63
C CYS A 275 3.92 8.09 -15.75
N ASN A 276 4.05 9.08 -14.86
CA ASN A 276 5.20 9.34 -14.02
C ASN A 276 4.72 9.79 -12.63
N PHE A 277 5.55 9.52 -11.64
CA PHE A 277 5.36 10.03 -10.28
C PHE A 277 6.71 10.35 -9.65
N ALA A 278 6.68 11.19 -8.63
CA ALA A 278 7.82 11.52 -7.79
C ALA A 278 7.41 11.36 -6.33
N VAL A 279 8.30 10.78 -5.53
CA VAL A 279 8.15 10.65 -4.08
C VAL A 279 9.28 11.41 -3.41
N LEU A 280 8.93 12.31 -2.50
CA LEU A 280 9.91 12.95 -1.62
C LEU A 280 10.18 12.02 -0.44
N GLN A 281 11.43 11.59 -0.26
CA GLN A 281 11.85 10.75 0.87
C GLN A 281 12.77 11.53 1.80
N SER A 282 12.57 11.40 3.11
CA SER A 282 13.49 11.96 4.09
C SER A 282 14.85 11.28 4.02
N ASP A 283 15.92 12.07 4.07
CA ASP A 283 17.28 11.57 4.18
C ASP A 283 17.43 10.80 5.51
N PRO A 284 17.95 9.56 5.50
CA PRO A 284 18.23 8.79 6.72
C PRO A 284 19.02 9.55 7.77
N LYS A 285 19.92 10.43 7.34
CA LYS A 285 20.95 11.04 8.15
C LYS A 285 20.47 12.30 8.86
N ILE A 286 19.40 12.93 8.36
CA ILE A 286 18.89 14.21 8.90
C ILE A 286 18.44 14.09 10.37
N SER A 287 18.12 12.89 10.85
CA SER A 287 17.72 12.64 12.25
C SER A 287 18.66 11.72 13.02
N LEU A 288 19.86 11.43 12.49
CA LEU A 288 20.89 10.68 13.20
C LEU A 288 21.76 11.64 14.01
N TYR A 289 21.35 11.92 15.25
CA TYR A 289 22.16 12.70 16.20
C TYR A 289 23.26 11.86 16.87
N GLU A 290 23.13 10.54 16.83
CA GLU A 290 24.07 9.58 17.37
C GLU A 290 24.30 8.47 16.35
N ILE A 291 25.53 7.95 16.29
CA ILE A 291 25.84 6.76 15.49
C ILE A 291 25.24 5.57 16.24
N PRO A 292 24.22 4.87 15.70
CA PRO A 292 23.64 3.73 16.38
C PRO A 292 24.71 2.64 16.54
N ASN A 293 24.96 2.23 17.78
CA ASN A 293 25.84 1.11 18.05
C ASN A 293 25.10 -0.18 17.67
N VAL A 294 25.40 -0.71 16.49
CA VAL A 294 24.81 -1.96 16.01
C VAL A 294 25.50 -3.10 16.76
N SER A 295 24.75 -3.81 17.60
CA SER A 295 25.24 -5.02 18.25
C SER A 295 25.65 -6.06 17.21
N LYS A 296 26.57 -6.96 17.58
CA LYS A 296 26.88 -8.12 16.73
C LYS A 296 25.58 -8.90 16.47
N SER A 297 25.41 -9.37 15.24
CA SER A 297 24.24 -10.16 14.85
C SER A 297 24.20 -11.47 15.65
N THR A 298 23.05 -11.77 16.26
CA THR A 298 22.73 -13.05 16.91
C THR A 298 21.91 -13.96 15.99
N ILE A 299 21.76 -13.58 14.71
CA ILE A 299 20.81 -14.23 13.79
C ILE A 299 21.00 -15.75 13.67
N THR A 300 22.24 -16.22 13.76
CA THR A 300 22.56 -17.66 13.75
C THR A 300 22.01 -18.37 14.98
N GLU A 301 22.13 -17.75 16.15
CA GLU A 301 21.59 -18.28 17.41
C GLU A 301 20.07 -18.24 17.40
N ASP A 302 19.48 -17.17 16.86
CA ASP A 302 18.04 -16.97 16.73
C ASP A 302 17.41 -18.01 15.78
N PHE A 303 18.02 -18.29 14.62
CA PHE A 303 17.57 -19.38 13.74
C PHE A 303 17.77 -20.76 14.37
N GLY A 304 18.88 -20.97 15.08
CA GLY A 304 19.09 -22.20 15.82
C GLY A 304 18.02 -22.42 16.91
N LYS A 305 17.62 -21.34 17.59
CA LYS A 305 16.53 -21.35 18.57
C LYS A 305 15.19 -21.65 17.90
N LEU A 306 14.87 -20.97 16.80
CA LEU A 306 13.66 -21.20 16.01
C LEU A 306 13.52 -22.67 15.57
N LEU A 307 14.61 -23.33 15.16
CA LEU A 307 14.58 -24.74 14.80
C LEU A 307 14.35 -25.67 16.02
N ARG A 308 14.96 -25.36 17.17
CA ARG A 308 14.84 -26.18 18.39
C ARG A 308 13.49 -26.06 19.09
N GLU A 309 12.86 -24.90 18.99
CA GLU A 309 11.58 -24.61 19.63
C GLU A 309 10.37 -24.94 18.72
N ALA A 310 10.63 -25.38 17.48
CA ALA A 310 9.56 -25.76 16.57
C ALA A 310 8.86 -27.05 17.04
N GLU A 311 7.54 -27.02 17.07
CA GLU A 311 6.68 -28.12 17.49
C GLU A 311 5.49 -28.30 16.53
N VAL A 312 4.99 -29.52 16.39
CA VAL A 312 3.89 -29.86 15.46
C VAL A 312 2.57 -29.15 15.80
N MET A 313 2.44 -28.65 17.04
CA MET A 313 1.28 -27.90 17.52
C MET A 313 1.51 -26.39 17.55
N ASP A 314 2.68 -25.90 17.13
CA ASP A 314 2.95 -24.47 17.12
C ASP A 314 2.22 -23.77 15.97
N THR A 315 2.23 -22.44 15.99
CA THR A 315 1.55 -21.59 14.98
C THR A 315 2.49 -20.98 13.94
N ILE A 316 3.77 -21.35 13.99
CA ILE A 316 4.84 -20.69 13.24
C ILE A 316 5.38 -21.60 12.12
N HIS A 317 5.46 -22.91 12.34
CA HIS A 317 5.83 -23.86 11.29
C HIS A 317 4.74 -23.94 10.20
N ASP A 318 5.17 -24.17 8.96
CA ASP A 318 4.28 -24.21 7.78
C ASP A 318 4.48 -25.47 6.92
N VAL A 319 5.36 -26.38 7.37
CA VAL A 319 5.60 -27.71 6.81
C VAL A 319 6.17 -28.66 7.85
N THR A 320 5.82 -29.94 7.75
CA THR A 320 6.33 -31.00 8.61
C THR A 320 6.99 -32.08 7.76
N PHE A 321 8.18 -32.53 8.14
CA PHE A 321 8.84 -33.68 7.52
C PHE A 321 8.82 -34.88 8.46
N GLN A 322 8.38 -36.03 7.95
CA GLN A 322 8.48 -37.30 8.65
C GLN A 322 9.64 -38.10 8.06
N VAL A 323 10.66 -38.38 8.86
CA VAL A 323 11.86 -39.13 8.45
C VAL A 323 12.01 -40.32 9.39
N GLY A 324 11.81 -41.53 8.87
CA GLY A 324 11.70 -42.73 9.70
C GLY A 324 10.61 -42.59 10.77
N THR A 325 11.01 -42.70 12.04
CA THR A 325 10.10 -42.56 13.20
C THR A 325 10.03 -41.15 13.79
N GLN A 326 10.79 -40.19 13.26
CA GLN A 326 10.85 -38.83 13.79
C GLN A 326 10.10 -37.84 12.89
N THR A 327 9.52 -36.81 13.50
CA THR A 327 8.85 -35.70 12.84
C THR A 327 9.59 -34.40 13.09
N PHE A 328 9.69 -33.57 12.06
CA PHE A 328 10.45 -32.33 12.04
C PHE A 328 9.55 -31.19 11.55
N PRO A 329 8.92 -30.42 12.46
CA PRO A 329 8.23 -29.17 12.12
C PRO A 329 9.26 -28.10 11.72
N VAL A 330 9.09 -27.51 10.53
CA VAL A 330 10.07 -26.57 9.95
C VAL A 330 9.39 -25.49 9.08
N HIS A 331 10.20 -24.58 8.52
CA HIS A 331 9.74 -23.38 7.84
C HIS A 331 10.12 -23.39 6.35
N LYS A 332 9.12 -23.39 5.44
CA LYS A 332 9.25 -23.45 3.98
C LYS A 332 10.18 -22.37 3.44
N TYR A 333 10.04 -21.13 3.94
CA TYR A 333 10.86 -20.01 3.49
C TYR A 333 12.36 -20.25 3.74
N ILE A 334 12.74 -20.67 4.95
CA ILE A 334 14.13 -20.91 5.33
C ILE A 334 14.74 -22.02 4.48
N LEU A 335 14.02 -23.14 4.34
CA LEU A 335 14.44 -24.27 3.52
C LEU A 335 14.59 -23.88 2.04
N ALA A 336 13.62 -23.14 1.48
CA ALA A 336 13.60 -22.76 0.06
C ALA A 336 14.71 -21.76 -0.32
N VAL A 337 15.05 -20.83 0.58
CA VAL A 337 16.13 -19.86 0.33
C VAL A 337 17.49 -20.56 0.30
N ARG A 338 17.67 -21.59 1.12
CA ARG A 338 18.97 -22.24 1.36
C ARG A 338 19.17 -23.53 0.58
N SER A 339 18.11 -24.08 -0.02
CA SER A 339 18.17 -25.31 -0.81
C SER A 339 17.33 -25.21 -2.08
N GLY A 340 17.99 -25.36 -3.23
CA GLY A 340 17.31 -25.43 -4.52
C GLY A 340 16.35 -26.63 -4.64
N PHE A 341 16.58 -27.69 -3.87
CA PHE A 341 15.68 -28.85 -3.79
C PHE A 341 14.36 -28.46 -3.14
N PHE A 342 14.39 -27.92 -1.91
CA PHE A 342 13.18 -27.49 -1.20
C PHE A 342 12.45 -26.36 -1.92
N ARG A 343 13.20 -25.44 -2.55
CA ARG A 343 12.60 -24.39 -3.38
C ARG A 343 11.74 -24.96 -4.50
N LYS A 344 12.25 -25.97 -5.21
CA LYS A 344 11.48 -26.64 -6.27
C LYS A 344 10.34 -27.47 -5.68
N LEU A 345 10.55 -28.11 -4.52
CA LEU A 345 9.54 -28.91 -3.83
C LEU A 345 8.30 -28.10 -3.49
N PHE A 346 8.48 -26.89 -2.97
CA PHE A 346 7.35 -26.03 -2.57
C PHE A 346 6.77 -25.21 -3.72
N ALA A 347 7.56 -24.91 -4.76
CA ALA A 347 7.08 -24.16 -5.93
C ALA A 347 6.27 -25.03 -6.90
N SER A 348 6.55 -26.34 -6.94
CA SER A 348 5.86 -27.25 -7.83
C SER A 348 4.57 -27.74 -7.18
N GLY A 349 3.43 -27.63 -7.89
CA GLY A 349 2.13 -28.10 -7.41
C GLY A 349 2.11 -29.61 -7.12
N PRO A 350 0.98 -30.18 -6.67
CA PRO A 350 0.86 -31.55 -6.14
C PRO A 350 1.24 -32.70 -7.11
N LYS A 351 1.74 -32.40 -8.31
CA LYS A 351 2.09 -33.38 -9.36
C LYS A 351 3.60 -33.66 -9.46
N TRP A 352 4.45 -32.99 -8.69
CA TRP A 352 5.89 -32.97 -9.00
C TRP A 352 6.71 -34.12 -8.44
N LEU A 353 6.30 -34.80 -7.36
CA LEU A 353 6.99 -36.02 -6.93
C LEU A 353 6.21 -36.82 -5.88
N ASP A 354 5.41 -37.79 -6.34
CA ASP A 354 5.18 -39.02 -5.55
C ASP A 354 6.24 -40.02 -6.01
N SER A 355 7.44 -39.89 -5.48
CA SER A 355 8.48 -40.91 -5.64
C SER A 355 8.35 -41.90 -4.49
N ALA A 356 8.81 -43.14 -4.69
CA ALA A 356 8.83 -44.14 -3.61
C ALA A 356 9.60 -43.66 -2.35
N ASP A 357 10.47 -42.66 -2.49
CA ASP A 357 11.38 -42.20 -1.43
C ASP A 357 10.96 -40.87 -0.80
N LEU A 358 10.11 -40.09 -1.47
CA LEU A 358 9.54 -38.82 -1.01
C LEU A 358 8.14 -38.66 -1.60
N TYR A 359 7.15 -38.56 -0.72
CA TYR A 359 5.75 -38.36 -1.06
C TYR A 359 5.06 -37.48 -0.02
N ARG A 360 3.94 -36.86 -0.43
CA ARG A 360 3.10 -36.08 0.48
C ARG A 360 2.04 -37.01 1.09
N LYS A 361 1.94 -36.99 2.42
CA LYS A 361 0.90 -37.75 3.12
C LYS A 361 -0.33 -36.85 3.33
N ASP A 362 -0.78 -36.74 4.58
CA ASP A 362 -1.89 -35.89 5.01
C ASP A 362 -1.36 -34.59 5.62
N LYS A 363 -2.28 -33.80 6.17
CA LYS A 363 -1.94 -32.64 6.98
C LYS A 363 -1.67 -33.04 8.43
N ASP A 364 -0.82 -32.29 9.12
CA ASP A 364 -0.65 -32.42 10.58
C ASP A 364 -1.82 -31.81 11.36
N GLU A 365 -1.71 -31.84 12.69
CA GLU A 365 -2.75 -31.43 13.64
C GLU A 365 -3.17 -29.95 13.49
N VAL A 366 -2.28 -29.11 12.95
CA VAL A 366 -2.55 -27.68 12.67
C VAL A 366 -2.88 -27.41 11.19
N GLY A 367 -2.87 -28.43 10.34
CA GLY A 367 -3.27 -28.33 8.94
C GLY A 367 -2.13 -28.06 7.95
N CYS A 368 -0.88 -28.17 8.37
CA CYS A 368 0.33 -28.02 7.57
C CYS A 368 0.67 -29.32 6.80
N ASP A 369 1.42 -29.19 5.70
CA ASP A 369 1.69 -30.33 4.81
C ASP A 369 2.75 -31.26 5.41
N ILE A 370 2.48 -32.58 5.46
CA ILE A 370 3.47 -33.58 5.86
C ILE A 370 4.12 -34.22 4.62
N PHE A 371 5.45 -34.15 4.56
CA PHE A 371 6.29 -34.85 3.58
C PHE A 371 7.04 -36.00 4.24
N VAL A 372 6.92 -37.21 3.70
CA VAL A 372 7.57 -38.42 4.23
C VAL A 372 8.84 -38.74 3.43
N ILE A 373 9.96 -39.01 4.12
CA ILE A 373 11.23 -39.41 3.51
C ILE A 373 11.63 -40.79 4.06
N GLU A 374 11.60 -41.81 3.21
CA GLU A 374 11.78 -43.23 3.61
C GLU A 374 13.27 -43.66 3.69
N LYS A 375 14.13 -43.12 2.82
CA LYS A 375 15.54 -43.57 2.67
C LYS A 375 16.58 -42.71 3.39
N LEU A 376 16.15 -41.87 4.33
CA LEU A 376 17.04 -40.98 5.06
C LEU A 376 17.03 -41.30 6.55
N HIS A 377 18.21 -41.39 7.17
CA HIS A 377 18.30 -41.56 8.62
C HIS A 377 17.89 -40.25 9.32
N PRO A 378 17.08 -40.30 10.39
CA PRO A 378 16.61 -39.10 11.10
C PRO A 378 17.74 -38.15 11.52
N ASP A 379 18.83 -38.69 12.06
CA ASP A 379 19.98 -37.87 12.48
C ASP A 379 20.64 -37.12 11.32
N LEU A 380 20.73 -37.71 10.12
CA LEU A 380 21.29 -37.03 8.95
C LEU A 380 20.40 -35.87 8.52
N PHE A 381 19.08 -36.06 8.59
CA PHE A 381 18.14 -34.98 8.32
C PHE A 381 18.24 -33.87 9.36
N MET A 382 18.41 -34.21 10.63
CA MET A 382 18.65 -33.23 11.70
C MET A 382 19.92 -32.40 11.45
N TYR A 383 21.05 -33.03 11.09
CA TYR A 383 22.28 -32.29 10.75
C TYR A 383 22.11 -31.41 9.50
N LEU A 384 21.33 -31.86 8.51
CA LEU A 384 20.98 -31.06 7.35
C LEU A 384 20.17 -29.82 7.74
N LEU A 385 19.16 -29.98 8.61
CA LEU A 385 18.37 -28.86 9.12
C LEU A 385 19.23 -27.87 9.91
N GLN A 386 20.11 -28.37 10.79
CA GLN A 386 21.05 -27.54 11.55
C GLN A 386 21.90 -26.68 10.61
N TYR A 387 22.46 -27.28 9.55
CA TYR A 387 23.24 -26.55 8.55
C TYR A 387 22.41 -25.54 7.77
N ILE A 388 21.19 -25.89 7.37
CA ILE A 388 20.31 -24.97 6.64
C ILE A 388 19.99 -23.72 7.48
N TYR A 389 19.68 -23.90 8.77
CA TYR A 389 19.28 -22.82 9.67
C TYR A 389 20.48 -22.01 10.19
N THR A 390 21.63 -22.64 10.42
CA THR A 390 22.74 -22.02 11.17
C THR A 390 24.07 -21.94 10.42
N ASP A 391 24.15 -22.48 9.20
CA ASP A 391 25.38 -22.57 8.37
C ASP A 391 26.51 -23.41 9.03
N THR A 392 26.17 -24.16 10.07
CA THR A 392 27.04 -25.10 10.78
C THR A 392 26.25 -26.33 11.20
N CYS A 393 26.92 -27.47 11.39
CA CYS A 393 26.32 -28.65 12.01
C CYS A 393 27.38 -29.50 12.69
N ASP A 394 26.96 -30.42 13.55
CA ASP A 394 27.88 -31.21 14.36
C ASP A 394 28.86 -32.05 13.52
N LEU A 395 28.44 -32.48 12.32
CA LEU A 395 29.31 -33.21 11.37
C LEU A 395 30.47 -32.37 10.82
N LEU A 396 30.42 -31.04 10.95
CA LEU A 396 31.51 -30.15 10.56
C LEU A 396 32.52 -29.94 11.70
N ILE A 397 32.25 -30.46 12.90
CA ILE A 397 33.16 -30.39 14.05
C ILE A 397 34.20 -31.50 13.90
N HIS A 398 35.48 -31.12 13.89
CA HIS A 398 36.58 -32.08 13.76
C HIS A 398 36.53 -33.14 14.86
N GLY A 399 36.55 -34.42 14.45
CA GLY A 399 36.48 -35.57 15.36
C GLY A 399 35.07 -36.00 15.75
N TYR A 400 34.02 -35.31 15.27
CA TYR A 400 32.65 -35.73 15.50
C TYR A 400 32.26 -36.89 14.56
N GLY A 401 31.86 -38.03 15.14
CA GLY A 401 31.33 -39.17 14.41
C GLY A 401 29.80 -39.17 14.39
N PRO A 402 29.15 -39.53 13.27
CA PRO A 402 27.70 -39.66 13.22
C PRO A 402 27.22 -40.73 14.22
N ARG A 403 26.12 -40.47 14.93
CA ARG A 403 25.51 -41.39 15.91
C ARG A 403 24.78 -42.59 15.28
N ILE A 404 25.02 -42.86 14.00
CA ILE A 404 24.31 -43.88 13.22
C ILE A 404 24.84 -45.25 13.64
N VAL A 405 24.12 -45.93 14.54
CA VAL A 405 24.40 -47.32 14.90
C VAL A 405 23.76 -48.23 13.85
N TYR A 406 24.55 -48.72 12.91
CA TYR A 406 24.12 -49.84 12.05
C TYR A 406 24.04 -51.11 12.91
N LYS A 407 22.83 -51.62 13.17
CA LYS A 407 22.66 -53.01 13.60
C LYS A 407 22.88 -53.90 12.38
N GLU A 408 24.06 -54.53 12.28
CA GLU A 408 24.24 -55.66 11.37
C GLU A 408 23.23 -56.76 11.76
N LYS A 409 22.51 -57.28 10.76
CA LYS A 409 21.69 -58.48 10.93
C LYS A 409 22.66 -59.65 11.15
N VAL A 410 22.70 -60.17 12.37
CA VAL A 410 23.34 -61.45 12.66
C VAL A 410 22.45 -62.54 12.04
N GLU A 411 22.97 -63.24 11.04
CA GLU A 411 22.40 -64.51 10.59
C GLU A 411 22.64 -65.55 11.69
N GLU A 412 21.59 -65.96 12.39
CA GLU A 412 21.61 -67.12 13.28
C GLU A 412 21.64 -68.40 12.43
N ASN A 413 22.83 -68.94 12.19
CA ASN A 413 22.99 -70.38 11.98
C ASN A 413 23.22 -71.02 13.35
N GLU A 414 22.33 -71.93 13.72
CA GLU A 414 22.48 -72.84 14.85
C GLU A 414 23.75 -73.68 14.66
N ASP A 415 24.68 -73.63 15.62
CA ASP A 415 25.32 -74.83 16.15
C ASP A 415 26.17 -74.54 17.41
N ASN A 416 25.63 -75.04 18.54
CA ASN A 416 26.31 -75.86 19.54
C ASN A 416 27.61 -75.40 20.26
N LEU A 417 27.43 -75.25 21.59
CA LEU A 417 28.18 -75.92 22.68
C LEU A 417 29.52 -75.33 23.22
N ILE A 418 29.52 -75.15 24.56
CA ILE A 418 30.65 -75.28 25.52
C ILE A 418 31.61 -74.06 25.51
N THR A 419 32.00 -73.34 26.59
CA THR A 419 32.14 -73.58 28.04
C THR A 419 32.40 -72.25 28.77
N ASN A 420 31.81 -72.12 29.95
CA ASN A 420 32.36 -71.65 31.23
C ASN A 420 33.81 -71.13 31.38
N LEU A 421 33.89 -70.09 32.24
CA LEU A 421 34.85 -69.82 33.33
C LEU A 421 36.20 -69.09 33.08
N ASN A 422 36.47 -68.19 34.05
CA ASN A 422 37.77 -67.72 34.60
C ASN A 422 38.52 -66.64 33.81
N LYS A 423 39.23 -65.67 34.39
CA LYS A 423 39.42 -65.07 35.74
C LYS A 423 40.54 -64.03 35.53
N ILE A 424 40.48 -62.91 36.27
CA ILE A 424 41.65 -62.20 36.87
C ILE A 424 42.56 -61.32 35.97
N ALA A 425 42.44 -60.02 36.25
CA ALA A 425 43.44 -58.98 36.52
C ALA A 425 44.78 -58.93 35.76
N VAL A 426 45.12 -57.72 35.29
CA VAL A 426 46.43 -57.08 35.57
C VAL A 426 46.23 -55.58 35.76
N HIS A 427 46.56 -55.10 36.97
CA HIS A 427 46.84 -53.70 37.30
C HIS A 427 48.13 -53.26 36.59
N GLY A 428 48.17 -52.02 36.09
CA GLY A 428 49.38 -51.38 35.62
C GLY A 428 49.25 -49.86 35.68
N ASP A 429 49.46 -49.29 36.86
CA ASP A 429 49.81 -47.87 37.04
C ASP A 429 51.23 -47.66 36.49
N VAL A 430 51.41 -46.76 35.52
CA VAL A 430 52.66 -46.00 35.38
C VAL A 430 52.35 -44.59 34.85
N ASN A 431 52.63 -43.61 35.72
CA ASN A 431 52.89 -42.20 35.43
C ASN A 431 53.55 -41.95 34.07
N ASN A 432 53.13 -40.92 33.34
CA ASN A 432 54.08 -39.85 32.98
C ASN A 432 53.42 -38.53 32.53
N LYS A 433 53.88 -37.50 33.21
CA LYS A 433 53.88 -36.06 32.97
C LYS A 433 53.93 -35.62 31.49
N SER A 434 53.11 -34.59 31.22
CA SER A 434 53.39 -33.34 30.48
C SER A 434 54.10 -33.39 29.12
N ALA A 435 53.44 -32.80 28.11
CA ALA A 435 53.84 -31.53 27.53
C ALA A 435 52.59 -30.80 27.02
#